data_AF-A0AA50E3F7-F1
#
_entry.id   AF-A0AA50E3F7-F1
#
_cell.length_a   1.000
_cell.length_b   1.000
_cell.length_c   1.000
_cell.angle_alpha   90.00
_cell.angle_beta   90.00
_cell.angle_gamma   90.00
#
_symmetry.space_group_name_H-M   'P 1'
#
loop_
_entity.id
_entity.type
_entity.pdbx_description
1 polymer ?
#
loop_
_entity_poly.entity_id
_entity_poly.type
_entity_poly.pdbx_seq_one_letter_code
_entity_poly.pdbx_strand_id
1 'polypeptide(L)'
;MAIFPPQAIAIEDNFFSRQRAPSEDYPGRLYLGICAPGRRLKAALIRVYLVALSAAQQLMDEGYNADAWMTLVGYFNSLRELGGTRRLVDDDIATRLSKMDERGLAKRYLNRIEELTSRKSSTDIPKILDALEQPFEVKSLAVTKEQKAQGQSRQKSRPLDVILATNMISVGVDVRRLGLMVAVANPKIQRNIFSPPPG
;
A
#
# COMPACT_ATOMS: atom_id res chain seq x y z
N MET A 1 16.78 -19.96 -30.19
CA MET A 1 16.11 -18.86 -29.45
C MET A 1 17.04 -18.42 -28.35
N ALA A 2 17.73 -17.30 -28.52
CA ALA A 2 18.56 -16.71 -27.48
C ALA A 2 17.67 -15.85 -26.57
N ILE A 3 17.77 -16.07 -25.26
CA ILE A 3 17.10 -15.24 -24.25
C ILE A 3 17.85 -13.92 -24.20
N PHE A 4 17.16 -12.83 -24.51
CA PHE A 4 17.66 -11.47 -24.38
C PHE A 4 17.33 -10.95 -22.97
N PRO A 5 18.26 -10.30 -22.24
CA PRO A 5 19.65 -9.99 -22.61
C PRO A 5 20.63 -11.15 -22.32
N PRO A 6 21.82 -11.16 -22.95
CA PRO A 6 22.83 -12.20 -22.73
C PRO A 6 23.31 -12.20 -21.27
N GLN A 7 23.56 -13.40 -20.72
CA GLN A 7 24.18 -13.55 -19.41
C GLN A 7 25.63 -13.07 -19.51
N ALA A 8 25.95 -11.95 -18.86
CA ALA A 8 27.33 -11.59 -18.58
C ALA A 8 27.87 -12.47 -17.44
N ILE A 9 29.18 -12.40 -17.23
CA ILE A 9 30.04 -13.40 -16.56
C ILE A 9 29.66 -13.64 -15.07
N ALA A 10 28.83 -12.77 -14.47
CA ALA A 10 28.24 -12.96 -13.15
C ALA A 10 26.76 -12.54 -13.14
N ILE A 11 25.90 -13.29 -12.43
CA ILE A 11 24.45 -13.02 -12.27
C ILE A 11 24.17 -11.61 -11.70
N GLU A 12 25.15 -11.07 -10.99
CA GLU A 12 25.15 -9.81 -10.26
C GLU A 12 25.54 -8.58 -11.11
N ASP A 13 26.10 -8.79 -12.32
CA ASP A 13 26.50 -7.72 -13.22
C ASP A 13 26.20 -8.07 -14.68
N ASN A 14 24.95 -7.84 -15.08
CA ASN A 14 24.54 -7.85 -16.47
C ASN A 14 24.50 -6.40 -16.95
N PHE A 15 25.05 -6.13 -18.14
CA PHE A 15 25.30 -4.82 -18.78
C PHE A 15 24.16 -3.76 -18.70
N PHE A 16 22.97 -4.12 -18.22
CA PHE A 16 21.76 -3.30 -18.06
C PHE A 16 21.30 -3.10 -16.60
N SER A 17 21.87 -3.78 -15.60
CA SER A 17 21.53 -3.58 -14.18
C SER A 17 22.67 -4.01 -13.25
N ARG A 18 22.98 -3.17 -12.26
CA ARG A 18 23.91 -3.51 -11.18
C ARG A 18 23.12 -3.91 -9.94
N GLN A 19 23.40 -5.07 -9.37
CA GLN A 19 22.86 -5.47 -8.08
C GLN A 19 23.55 -4.65 -6.98
N ARG A 20 22.80 -3.79 -6.29
CA ARG A 20 23.28 -3.06 -5.10
C ARG A 20 22.73 -3.72 -3.85
N ALA A 21 23.58 -3.99 -2.88
CA ALA A 21 23.11 -4.42 -1.56
C ALA A 21 22.26 -3.29 -0.94
N PRO A 22 21.16 -3.61 -0.25
CA PRO A 22 20.38 -2.62 0.47
C PRO A 22 21.27 -1.84 1.45
N SER A 23 21.22 -0.52 1.38
CA SER A 23 21.93 0.41 2.27
C SER A 23 21.05 1.63 2.51
N GLU A 24 21.46 2.54 3.42
CA GLU A 24 20.74 3.81 3.60
C GLU A 24 20.69 4.63 2.29
N ASP A 25 21.75 4.56 1.49
CA ASP A 25 21.83 5.24 0.18
C ASP A 25 21.04 4.52 -0.93
N TYR A 26 20.81 3.21 -0.77
CA TYR A 26 20.09 2.37 -1.72
C TYR A 26 19.06 1.50 -0.99
N PRO A 27 17.93 2.08 -0.54
CA PRO A 27 16.92 1.34 0.18
C PRO A 27 16.34 0.23 -0.71
N GLY A 28 16.46 -1.02 -0.24
CA GLY A 28 15.92 -2.20 -0.90
C GLY A 28 14.42 -2.37 -0.63
N ARG A 29 13.80 -3.30 -1.35
CA ARG A 29 12.41 -3.73 -1.11
C ARG A 29 12.38 -4.94 -0.21
N LEU A 30 11.58 -4.90 0.86
CA LEU A 30 11.31 -6.06 1.69
C LEU A 30 10.12 -6.86 1.13
N TYR A 31 10.34 -8.13 0.82
CA TYR A 31 9.29 -9.07 0.43
C TYR A 31 9.07 -10.08 1.54
N LEU A 32 7.86 -10.11 2.12
CA LEU A 32 7.50 -11.05 3.18
C LEU A 32 6.42 -12.03 2.69
N GLY A 33 6.76 -13.31 2.65
CA GLY A 33 5.81 -14.39 2.37
C GLY A 33 5.07 -14.84 3.62
N ILE A 34 3.73 -14.85 3.59
CA ILE A 34 2.91 -15.26 4.73
C ILE A 34 2.33 -16.65 4.43
N CYS A 35 2.87 -17.66 5.12
CA CYS A 35 2.36 -19.03 5.08
C CYS A 35 1.48 -19.28 6.31
N ALA A 36 0.18 -19.56 6.10
CA ALA A 36 -0.79 -19.78 7.17
C ALA A 36 -1.53 -21.12 6.97
N PRO A 37 -0.85 -22.27 7.17
CA PRO A 37 -1.46 -23.59 6.96
C PRO A 37 -2.66 -23.79 7.89
N GLY A 38 -3.70 -24.44 7.39
CA GLY A 38 -4.94 -24.70 8.15
C GLY A 38 -5.79 -23.45 8.43
N ARG A 39 -5.42 -22.27 7.91
CA ARG A 39 -6.24 -21.04 8.02
C ARG A 39 -6.87 -20.70 6.67
N ARG A 40 -8.12 -20.25 6.71
CA ARG A 40 -8.80 -19.71 5.51
C ARG A 40 -8.06 -18.46 5.04
N LEU A 41 -7.80 -18.32 3.73
CA LEU A 41 -7.08 -17.18 3.15
C LEU A 41 -7.61 -15.83 3.61
N LYS A 42 -8.94 -15.63 3.60
CA LYS A 42 -9.58 -14.39 4.08
C LYS A 42 -9.24 -14.06 5.53
N ALA A 43 -9.16 -15.06 6.41
CA ALA A 43 -8.82 -14.85 7.81
C ALA A 43 -7.36 -14.42 7.99
N ALA A 44 -6.45 -14.97 7.19
CA ALA A 44 -5.05 -14.51 7.15
C ALA A 44 -4.99 -13.08 6.60
N LEU A 45 -5.66 -12.81 5.48
CA LEU A 45 -5.68 -11.49 4.84
C LEU A 45 -6.17 -10.38 5.77
N ILE A 46 -7.26 -10.62 6.50
CA ILE A 46 -7.78 -9.68 7.52
C ILE A 46 -6.67 -9.36 8.53
N ARG A 47 -5.97 -10.36 9.07
CA ARG A 47 -4.90 -10.13 10.06
C ARG A 47 -3.75 -9.31 9.49
N VAL A 48 -3.36 -9.58 8.24
CA VAL A 48 -2.30 -8.81 7.55
C VAL A 48 -2.70 -7.35 7.40
N TYR A 49 -3.91 -7.09 6.93
CA TYR A 49 -4.42 -5.73 6.78
C TYR A 49 -4.48 -5.01 8.13
N LEU A 50 -5.00 -5.67 9.17
CA LEU A 50 -5.07 -5.11 10.51
C LEU A 50 -3.70 -4.72 11.05
N VAL A 51 -2.73 -5.63 11.01
CA VAL A 51 -1.39 -5.37 11.55
C VAL A 51 -0.70 -4.27 10.75
N ALA A 52 -0.73 -4.32 9.41
CA ALA A 52 -0.03 -3.34 8.60
C ALA A 52 -0.61 -1.92 8.74
N LEU A 53 -1.94 -1.78 8.70
CA LEU A 53 -2.60 -0.49 8.85
C LEU A 53 -2.44 0.10 10.26
N SER A 54 -2.48 -0.74 11.30
CA SER A 54 -2.35 -0.30 12.69
C SER A 54 -0.90 0.00 13.07
N ALA A 55 0.06 -0.77 12.58
CA ALA A 55 1.48 -0.51 12.79
C ALA A 55 1.90 0.80 12.11
N ALA A 56 1.42 1.06 10.88
CA ALA A 56 1.66 2.35 10.20
C ALA A 56 1.08 3.53 11.01
N GLN A 57 -0.13 3.37 11.54
CA GLN A 57 -0.73 4.39 12.40
C GLN A 57 0.08 4.59 13.68
N GLN A 58 0.56 3.53 14.30
CA GLN A 58 1.36 3.61 15.52
C GLN A 58 2.67 4.36 15.29
N LEU A 59 3.39 4.08 14.21
CA LEU A 59 4.59 4.83 13.84
C LEU A 59 4.27 6.31 13.62
N MET A 60 3.15 6.63 12.97
CA MET A 60 2.70 8.01 12.77
C MET A 60 2.39 8.71 14.11
N ASP A 61 1.72 8.02 15.03
CA ASP A 61 1.35 8.53 16.36
C ASP A 61 2.59 8.76 17.25
N GLU A 62 3.62 7.92 17.08
CA GLU A 62 4.93 8.06 17.72
C GLU A 62 5.80 9.17 17.09
N GLY A 63 5.33 9.81 16.01
CA GLY A 63 5.98 10.95 15.36
C GLY A 63 6.94 10.59 14.23
N TYR A 64 7.02 9.32 13.81
CA TYR A 64 7.80 8.90 12.65
C TYR A 64 7.11 9.33 11.35
N ASN A 65 7.92 9.57 10.30
CA ASN A 65 7.40 9.79 8.96
C ASN A 65 6.93 8.45 8.35
N ALA A 66 5.70 8.05 8.69
CA ALA A 66 5.10 6.79 8.27
C ALA A 66 4.14 6.92 7.06
N ASP A 67 4.09 8.08 6.40
CA ASP A 67 3.16 8.36 5.29
C ASP A 67 3.16 7.28 4.21
N ALA A 68 4.36 6.76 3.88
CA ALA A 68 4.51 5.73 2.87
C ALA A 68 3.80 4.41 3.20
N TRP A 69 3.58 4.11 4.48
CA TRP A 69 2.88 2.91 4.95
C TRP A 69 1.43 3.19 5.33
N MET A 70 1.00 4.45 5.32
CA MET A 70 -0.36 4.83 5.69
C MET A 70 -1.39 4.41 4.64
N THR A 71 -1.06 4.43 3.34
CA THR A 71 -1.92 3.84 2.32
C THR A 71 -1.57 2.37 2.09
N LEU A 72 -2.53 1.47 2.33
CA LEU A 72 -2.36 0.05 2.00
C LEU A 72 -2.84 -0.22 0.57
N VAL A 73 -1.94 -0.73 -0.27
CA VAL A 73 -2.27 -1.22 -1.61
C VAL A 73 -2.63 -2.70 -1.56
N GLY A 74 -3.90 -3.04 -1.81
CA GLY A 74 -4.35 -4.42 -1.98
C GLY A 74 -4.29 -4.83 -3.44
N TYR A 75 -3.38 -5.71 -3.83
CA TYR A 75 -3.28 -6.19 -5.22
C TYR A 75 -3.93 -7.56 -5.39
N PHE A 76 -4.77 -7.69 -6.42
CA PHE A 76 -5.53 -8.91 -6.72
C PHE A 76 -5.41 -9.31 -8.19
N ASN A 77 -5.35 -10.61 -8.43
CA ASN A 77 -5.35 -11.16 -9.78
C ASN A 77 -6.73 -11.14 -10.45
N SER A 78 -7.81 -10.98 -9.67
CA SER A 78 -9.18 -10.98 -10.19
C SER A 78 -10.08 -9.95 -9.52
N LEU A 79 -11.05 -9.42 -10.29
CA LEU A 79 -12.08 -8.52 -9.76
C LEU A 79 -12.99 -9.21 -8.73
N ARG A 80 -13.12 -10.54 -8.80
CA ARG A 80 -13.90 -11.32 -7.83
C ARG A 80 -13.24 -11.35 -6.46
N GLU A 81 -11.93 -11.58 -6.40
CA GLU A 81 -11.17 -11.55 -5.15
C GLU A 81 -11.10 -10.12 -4.58
N LEU A 82 -10.91 -9.13 -5.45
CA LEU A 82 -10.94 -7.73 -5.08
C LEU A 82 -12.28 -7.36 -4.45
N GLY A 83 -13.40 -7.62 -5.13
CA GLY A 83 -14.74 -7.28 -4.61
C GLY A 83 -15.09 -8.06 -3.34
N GLY A 84 -14.59 -9.29 -3.21
CA GLY A 84 -14.70 -10.05 -1.96
C GLY A 84 -13.91 -9.42 -0.81
N THR A 85 -12.75 -8.83 -1.09
CA THR A 85 -11.92 -8.16 -0.09
C THR A 85 -12.41 -6.76 0.20
N ARG A 86 -12.97 -6.04 -0.77
CA ARG A 86 -13.60 -4.73 -0.58
C ARG A 86 -14.62 -4.77 0.55
N ARG A 87 -15.51 -5.76 0.55
CA ARG A 87 -16.46 -6.01 1.64
C ARG A 87 -15.78 -6.26 2.99
N LEU A 88 -14.69 -7.02 3.01
CA LEU A 88 -13.93 -7.22 4.25
C LEU A 88 -13.30 -5.92 4.75
N VAL A 89 -12.83 -5.05 3.86
CA VAL A 89 -12.27 -3.74 4.22
C VAL A 89 -13.34 -2.85 4.83
N ASP A 90 -14.49 -2.74 4.18
CA ASP A 90 -15.61 -1.92 4.63
C ASP A 90 -16.20 -2.40 5.98
N ASP A 91 -16.27 -3.72 6.21
CA ASP A 91 -16.93 -4.30 7.39
C ASP A 91 -15.93 -4.81 8.45
N ASP A 92 -15.39 -6.02 8.24
CA ASP A 92 -14.62 -6.77 9.23
C ASP A 92 -13.33 -6.05 9.65
N ILE A 93 -12.59 -5.50 8.68
CA ILE A 93 -11.31 -4.83 8.90
C ILE A 93 -11.54 -3.48 9.55
N ALA A 94 -12.42 -2.63 9.00
CA ALA A 94 -12.74 -1.33 9.60
C ALA A 94 -13.19 -1.47 11.06
N THR A 95 -14.08 -2.43 11.34
CA THR A 95 -14.57 -2.69 12.70
C THR A 95 -13.44 -3.09 13.64
N ARG A 96 -12.56 -4.00 13.22
CA ARG A 96 -11.47 -4.51 14.07
C ARG A 96 -10.32 -3.52 14.24
N LEU A 97 -10.04 -2.67 13.24
CA LEU A 97 -9.03 -1.61 13.34
C LEU A 97 -9.30 -0.64 14.49
N SER A 98 -10.57 -0.35 14.76
CA SER A 98 -10.97 0.53 15.87
C SER A 98 -10.69 -0.04 17.27
N LYS A 99 -10.32 -1.33 17.35
CA LYS A 99 -10.09 -2.10 18.59
C LYS A 99 -8.69 -2.72 18.65
N MET A 100 -7.75 -2.23 17.84
CA MET A 100 -6.40 -2.81 17.78
C MET A 100 -5.56 -2.48 19.02
N ASP A 101 -5.99 -1.52 19.84
CA ASP A 101 -5.42 -1.22 21.16
C ASP A 101 -5.54 -2.40 22.13
N GLU A 102 -6.64 -3.17 22.05
CA GLU A 102 -6.82 -4.41 22.82
C GLU A 102 -5.74 -5.46 22.49
N ARG A 103 -4.99 -5.25 21.40
CA ARG A 103 -3.92 -6.12 20.91
C ARG A 103 -2.55 -5.43 20.93
N GLY A 104 -2.44 -4.29 21.59
CA GLY A 104 -1.18 -3.54 21.74
C GLY A 104 -0.73 -2.79 20.48
N LEU A 105 -1.65 -2.49 19.55
CA LEU A 105 -1.37 -1.65 18.37
C LEU A 105 -2.28 -0.41 18.35
N ALA A 106 -1.90 0.64 17.61
CA ALA A 106 -2.72 1.85 17.51
C ALA A 106 -4.11 1.59 16.91
N LYS A 107 -5.13 2.32 17.40
CA LYS A 107 -6.45 2.37 16.76
C LYS A 107 -6.36 3.10 15.45
N ARG A 108 -7.10 2.62 14.45
CA ARG A 108 -7.24 3.33 13.17
C ARG A 108 -8.68 3.33 12.68
N TYR A 109 -9.07 4.42 12.02
CA TYR A 109 -10.36 4.55 11.36
C TYR A 109 -10.13 4.82 9.88
N LEU A 110 -10.69 3.96 9.02
CA LEU A 110 -10.61 4.14 7.57
C LEU A 110 -11.60 5.22 7.14
N ASN A 111 -11.13 6.21 6.40
CA ASN A 111 -11.93 7.32 5.91
C ASN A 111 -12.18 7.21 4.42
N ARG A 112 -11.18 6.77 3.65
CA ARG A 112 -11.28 6.73 2.20
C ARG A 112 -10.67 5.44 1.64
N ILE A 113 -11.55 4.65 1.03
CA ILE A 113 -11.20 3.37 0.40
C ILE A 113 -11.63 3.46 -1.06
N GLU A 114 -10.71 3.21 -1.98
CA GLU A 114 -10.97 3.25 -3.43
C GLU A 114 -10.58 1.94 -4.11
N GLU A 115 -10.98 1.83 -5.38
CA GLU A 115 -10.57 0.76 -6.27
C GLU A 115 -9.85 1.31 -7.50
N LEU A 116 -8.78 0.68 -7.95
CA LEU A 116 -8.13 0.96 -9.23
C LEU A 116 -8.23 -0.28 -10.12
N THR A 117 -9.35 -0.37 -10.84
CA THR A 117 -9.69 -1.51 -11.68
C THR A 117 -10.07 -1.07 -13.09
N SER A 118 -10.06 -2.01 -14.04
CA SER A 118 -10.45 -1.76 -15.44
C SER A 118 -11.88 -1.26 -15.62
N ARG A 119 -12.69 -1.25 -14.56
CA ARG A 119 -14.05 -0.68 -14.56
C ARG A 119 -14.07 0.82 -14.27
N LYS A 120 -12.96 1.41 -13.80
CA LYS A 120 -12.87 2.85 -13.56
C LYS A 120 -12.74 3.57 -14.90
N SER A 121 -13.51 4.65 -15.05
CA SER A 121 -13.50 5.46 -16.26
C SER A 121 -12.18 6.24 -16.39
N SER A 122 -11.85 6.66 -17.61
CA SER A 122 -10.68 7.52 -17.87
C SER A 122 -10.75 8.87 -17.16
N THR A 123 -11.95 9.33 -16.78
CA THR A 123 -12.14 10.57 -16.02
C THR A 123 -12.04 10.38 -14.51
N ASP A 124 -12.20 9.14 -14.01
CA ASP A 124 -12.06 8.83 -12.59
C ASP A 124 -10.63 8.43 -12.21
N ILE A 125 -9.90 7.79 -13.12
CA ILE A 125 -8.52 7.34 -12.87
C ILE A 125 -7.65 8.51 -12.39
N PRO A 126 -7.55 9.67 -13.08
CA PRO A 126 -6.73 10.79 -12.62
C PRO A 126 -7.09 11.25 -11.21
N LYS A 127 -8.38 11.31 -10.86
CA LYS A 127 -8.84 11.73 -9.52
C LYS A 127 -8.39 10.76 -8.42
N ILE A 128 -8.32 9.47 -8.73
CA ILE A 128 -7.81 8.44 -7.81
C ILE A 128 -6.29 8.57 -7.68
N LEU A 129 -5.57 8.85 -8.78
CA LEU A 129 -4.13 9.09 -8.74
C LEU A 129 -3.76 10.34 -7.94
N ASP A 130 -4.45 11.46 -8.17
CA ASP A 130 -4.28 12.70 -7.41
C ASP A 130 -4.50 12.48 -5.90
N ALA A 131 -5.46 11.61 -5.56
CA ALA A 131 -5.74 11.20 -4.20
C ALA A 131 -4.68 10.30 -3.59
N LEU A 132 -4.03 9.46 -4.41
CA LEU A 132 -2.89 8.64 -4.02
C LEU A 132 -1.61 9.47 -3.89
N GLU A 133 -1.56 10.71 -4.37
CA GLU A 133 -0.43 11.60 -4.13
C GLU A 133 -0.58 12.42 -2.84
N GLN A 134 -1.77 12.47 -2.24
CA GLN A 134 -2.00 13.25 -1.01
C GLN A 134 -1.31 12.61 0.20
N PRO A 135 -0.40 13.33 0.89
CA PRO A 135 0.32 12.81 2.04
C PRO A 135 -0.55 12.80 3.31
N PHE A 136 -0.31 11.82 4.17
CA PHE A 136 -0.70 11.87 5.57
C PHE A 136 0.26 12.78 6.33
N GLU A 137 -0.28 13.81 6.97
CA GLU A 137 0.51 14.74 7.79
C GLU A 137 0.67 14.15 9.21
N VAL A 138 1.90 14.18 9.73
CA VAL A 138 2.18 13.89 11.15
C VAL A 138 1.43 14.92 11.98
N LYS A 139 0.32 14.52 12.60
CA LYS A 139 -0.45 15.44 13.44
C LYS A 139 0.20 15.52 14.82
N SER A 140 0.86 16.63 15.09
CA SER A 140 1.17 17.00 16.47
C SER A 140 -0.15 17.08 17.27
N LEU A 141 -0.17 16.44 18.45
CA LEU A 141 -1.31 16.48 19.38
C LEU A 141 -1.75 17.91 19.73
N ALA A 142 -0.84 18.88 19.67
CA ALA A 142 -1.13 20.30 19.89
C ALA A 142 -1.92 20.93 18.73
N VAL A 143 -1.52 20.64 17.48
CA VAL A 143 -2.13 21.19 16.26
C VAL A 143 -3.61 20.75 16.13
N THR A 144 -3.92 19.54 16.57
CA THR A 144 -5.28 18.96 16.47
C THR A 144 -6.29 19.67 17.37
N LYS A 145 -5.87 20.17 18.55
CA LYS A 145 -6.74 20.94 19.45
C LYS A 145 -7.01 22.35 18.91
N GLU A 146 -5.97 22.99 18.37
CA GLU A 146 -6.07 24.36 17.83
C GLU A 146 -6.88 24.43 16.53
N GLN A 147 -6.68 23.48 15.60
CA GLN A 147 -7.44 23.44 14.34
C GLN A 147 -8.93 23.10 14.56
N LYS A 148 -9.26 22.25 15.54
CA LYS A 148 -10.66 22.00 15.94
C LYS A 148 -11.31 23.23 16.57
N ALA A 149 -10.54 24.03 17.30
CA ALA A 149 -11.03 25.27 17.91
C ALA A 149 -11.22 26.42 16.90
N GLN A 150 -10.44 26.44 15.81
CA GLN A 150 -10.47 27.53 14.83
C GLN A 150 -11.38 27.31 13.61
N GLY A 151 -12.11 26.18 13.51
CA GLY A 151 -13.07 25.94 12.43
C GLY A 151 -12.47 25.91 11.01
N GLN A 152 -11.14 25.93 10.88
CA GLN A 152 -10.44 25.92 9.59
C GLN A 152 -10.35 24.50 9.02
N SER A 153 -11.49 23.95 8.61
CA SER A 153 -11.51 22.79 7.72
C SER A 153 -11.21 23.26 6.30
N ARG A 154 -9.93 23.54 5.98
CA ARG A 154 -9.54 23.70 4.58
C ARG A 154 -9.86 22.39 3.88
N GLN A 155 -10.64 22.45 2.80
CA GLN A 155 -11.18 21.33 2.04
C GLN A 155 -10.07 20.61 1.24
N LYS A 156 -8.98 20.21 1.91
CA LYS A 156 -7.97 19.30 1.35
C LYS A 156 -8.62 17.93 1.25
N SER A 157 -8.59 17.34 0.06
CA SER A 157 -9.05 15.97 -0.16
C SER A 157 -8.32 15.04 0.80
N ARG A 158 -9.06 14.21 1.55
CA ARG A 158 -8.44 13.29 2.52
C ARG A 158 -7.56 12.26 1.77
N PRO A 159 -6.36 11.95 2.30
CA PRO A 159 -5.53 10.87 1.80
C PRO A 159 -6.29 9.54 1.75
N LEU A 160 -5.89 8.66 0.84
CA LEU A 160 -6.46 7.32 0.71
C LEU A 160 -5.88 6.37 1.77
N ASP A 161 -6.74 5.73 2.56
CA ASP A 161 -6.29 4.73 3.54
C ASP A 161 -6.01 3.39 2.87
N VAL A 162 -6.86 2.99 1.92
CA VAL A 162 -6.76 1.71 1.22
C VAL A 162 -7.11 1.90 -0.25
N ILE A 163 -6.29 1.33 -1.13
CA ILE A 163 -6.57 1.21 -2.56
C ILE A 163 -6.54 -0.26 -2.95
N LEU A 164 -7.62 -0.76 -3.53
CA LEU A 164 -7.69 -2.13 -4.02
C LEU A 164 -7.52 -2.12 -5.54
N ALA A 165 -6.52 -2.82 -6.05
CA ALA A 165 -6.12 -2.76 -7.45
C ALA A 165 -6.01 -4.14 -8.08
N THR A 166 -6.20 -4.19 -9.39
CA THR A 166 -5.80 -5.33 -10.23
C THR A 166 -4.63 -4.90 -11.13
N ASN A 167 -4.51 -5.47 -12.33
CA ASN A 167 -3.47 -5.17 -13.31
C ASN A 167 -3.28 -3.67 -13.61
N MET A 168 -4.25 -2.80 -13.32
CA MET A 168 -4.14 -1.36 -13.57
C MET A 168 -2.98 -0.68 -12.82
N ILE A 169 -2.57 -1.17 -11.66
CA ILE A 169 -1.40 -0.61 -10.96
C ILE A 169 -0.07 -1.02 -11.64
N SER A 170 -0.08 -2.12 -12.40
CA SER A 170 1.09 -2.64 -13.13
C SER A 170 1.31 -1.95 -14.48
N VAL A 171 0.42 -1.06 -14.93
CA VAL A 171 0.49 -0.40 -16.25
C VAL A 171 1.32 0.89 -16.20
N GLY A 172 2.20 1.04 -15.20
CA GLY A 172 3.10 2.19 -15.10
C GLY A 172 2.54 3.37 -14.29
N VAL A 173 1.60 3.13 -13.38
CA VAL A 173 1.18 4.14 -12.40
C VAL A 173 2.27 4.22 -11.32
N ASP A 174 3.20 5.16 -11.46
CA ASP A 174 4.23 5.42 -10.46
C ASP A 174 3.73 6.43 -9.42
N VAL A 175 3.24 5.91 -8.28
CA VAL A 175 2.96 6.75 -7.11
C VAL A 175 4.14 6.65 -6.16
N ARG A 176 5.03 7.65 -6.23
CA ARG A 176 6.27 7.75 -5.43
C ARG A 176 6.07 7.60 -3.92
N ARG A 177 4.86 7.90 -3.43
CA ARG A 177 4.51 7.90 -2.01
C ARG A 177 4.28 6.50 -1.43
N LEU A 178 3.92 5.50 -2.24
CA LEU A 178 3.41 4.23 -1.72
C LEU A 178 4.55 3.26 -1.35
N GLY A 179 4.60 2.85 -0.07
CA GLY A 179 5.60 1.93 0.48
C GLY A 179 5.03 0.60 1.01
N LEU A 180 3.71 0.40 0.99
CA LEU A 180 3.05 -0.81 1.51
C LEU A 180 2.10 -1.44 0.49
N MET A 181 2.34 -2.72 0.17
CA MET A 181 1.47 -3.51 -0.71
C MET A 181 1.25 -4.93 -0.15
N VAL A 182 -0.01 -5.38 -0.18
CA VAL A 182 -0.42 -6.75 0.10
C VAL A 182 -0.94 -7.37 -1.19
N ALA A 183 -0.18 -8.31 -1.76
CA ALA A 183 -0.57 -9.05 -2.96
C ALA A 183 -1.25 -10.38 -2.59
N VAL A 184 -2.43 -10.63 -3.16
CA VAL A 184 -3.22 -11.84 -2.94
C VAL A 184 -3.19 -12.70 -4.20
N ALA A 185 -2.76 -13.96 -4.02
CA ALA A 185 -2.70 -15.06 -5.00
C ALA A 185 -1.43 -15.16 -5.90
N ASN A 186 -1.17 -16.42 -6.28
CA ASN A 186 -0.01 -17.09 -6.90
C ASN A 186 0.97 -16.24 -7.77
N PRO A 187 2.31 -16.35 -7.58
CA PRO A 187 3.31 -15.56 -8.29
C PRO A 187 3.58 -16.08 -9.70
N LYS A 188 2.55 -16.20 -10.56
CA LYS A 188 2.81 -16.61 -11.93
C LYS A 188 3.49 -15.52 -12.75
N ILE A 189 3.23 -14.23 -12.54
CA ILE A 189 3.93 -13.15 -13.26
C ILE A 189 3.83 -11.83 -12.45
N GLN A 190 4.92 -11.38 -11.83
CA GLN A 190 5.04 -9.98 -11.37
C GLN A 190 6.47 -9.48 -11.61
N ARG A 191 6.78 -9.13 -12.86
CA ARG A 191 8.08 -8.51 -13.24
C ARG A 191 8.03 -6.99 -13.41
N ASN A 192 6.84 -6.38 -13.50
CA ASN A 192 6.70 -5.01 -14.00
C ASN A 192 5.98 -4.00 -13.07
N ILE A 193 5.63 -4.35 -11.83
CA ILE A 193 4.83 -3.41 -11.01
C ILE A 193 5.67 -2.23 -10.53
N PHE A 194 7.00 -2.34 -10.49
CA PHE A 194 7.82 -1.19 -10.12
C PHE A 194 9.22 -1.26 -10.77
N SER A 195 9.40 -0.52 -11.86
CA SER A 195 10.74 -0.14 -12.29
C SER A 195 11.15 1.10 -11.46
N PRO A 196 12.40 1.18 -10.96
CA PRO A 196 12.90 2.45 -10.43
C PRO A 196 12.87 3.51 -11.54
N PRO A 197 12.68 4.80 -11.21
CA PRO A 197 12.79 5.86 -12.20
C PRO A 197 14.18 5.79 -12.85
N PRO A 198 14.31 6.04 -14.17
CA PRO A 198 15.63 6.25 -14.76
C PRO A 198 16.26 7.45 -14.06
N GLY A 199 17.50 7.24 -13.57
CA GLY A 199 18.31 8.29 -12.93
C GLY A 199 18.75 9.37 -13.90
#